data_AF-A0A9P7BUC6-F1
#
_entry.id   AF-A0A9P7BUC6-F1
#
_cell.length_a   1.000
_cell.length_b   1.000
_cell.length_c   1.000
_cell.angle_alpha   90.00
_cell.angle_beta   90.00
_cell.angle_gamma   90.00
#
_symmetry.space_group_name_H-M   'P 1'
#
loop_
_entity.id
_entity.type
_entity.pdbx_description
1 polymer ?
#
loop_
_entity_poly.entity_id
_entity_poly.type
_entity_poly.pdbx_seq_one_letter_code
_entity_poly.pdbx_strand_id
1 'polypeptide(L)'
;MTDTHSSNIFEKGRRRSSCCKFCPKESAPFNPFDEYNETVPPPLSTPPLNSVYLEDMQPFSQIYILNLFMAPDMKRYLKEMPLSDDIYQLPVHLQKLILEARMELIMSNENGAYTRLEKVRNYIRSVSGPEDTAAMIEQVNQLVHDDDELSNVLGQ
;
A
#
# COMPACT_ATOMS: atom_id res chain seq x y z
N MET A 1 14.37 -0.89 -52.32
CA MET A 1 14.89 -2.16 -51.81
C MET A 1 16.36 -1.90 -51.49
N THR A 2 16.68 -1.43 -50.27
CA THR A 2 17.08 -2.24 -49.08
C THR A 2 18.35 -3.07 -49.37
N ASP A 3 19.42 -3.09 -48.60
CA ASP A 3 19.73 -2.46 -47.32
C ASP A 3 21.23 -2.66 -46.98
N THR A 4 21.76 -1.69 -46.23
CA THR A 4 22.80 -1.76 -45.18
C THR A 4 24.07 -2.63 -45.30
N HIS A 5 25.18 -1.91 -45.49
CA HIS A 5 26.52 -2.29 -45.01
C HIS A 5 26.56 -2.23 -43.48
N SER A 6 26.80 -3.35 -42.81
CA SER A 6 27.17 -3.40 -41.39
C SER A 6 28.66 -3.18 -41.22
N SER A 7 29.04 -2.09 -40.55
CA SER A 7 30.39 -1.93 -40.01
C SER A 7 30.34 -1.19 -38.67
N ASN A 8 30.44 -2.00 -37.60
CA ASN A 8 31.15 -1.78 -36.34
C ASN A 8 31.23 -0.33 -35.80
N ILE A 9 30.32 -0.02 -34.87
CA ILE A 9 30.37 1.14 -33.98
C ILE A 9 31.01 0.68 -32.66
N PHE A 10 32.33 0.79 -32.57
CA PHE A 10 33.04 0.74 -31.29
C PHE A 10 34.04 1.89 -31.25
N GLU A 11 33.58 3.09 -30.89
CA GLU A 11 34.46 4.07 -30.28
C GLU A 11 33.70 4.88 -29.21
N LYS A 12 34.17 4.66 -27.98
CA LYS A 12 34.31 5.63 -26.89
C LYS A 12 33.06 6.34 -26.41
N GLY A 13 32.66 5.92 -25.21
CA GLY A 13 31.79 6.67 -24.33
C GLY A 13 32.16 8.16 -24.28
N ARG A 14 31.30 8.98 -24.88
CA ARG A 14 31.19 10.40 -24.58
C ARG A 14 29.77 10.83 -24.88
N ARG A 15 28.85 10.45 -23.97
CA ARG A 15 27.52 11.07 -23.92
C ARG A 15 27.73 12.54 -23.56
N ARG A 16 27.78 13.40 -24.59
CA ARG A 16 27.66 14.85 -24.44
C ARG A 16 26.21 15.16 -24.06
N SER A 17 25.86 15.01 -22.79
CA SER A 17 24.67 15.66 -22.25
C SER A 17 24.94 17.16 -22.21
N SER A 18 24.08 17.92 -22.89
CA SER A 18 24.03 19.38 -22.87
C SER A 18 24.06 19.91 -21.43
N CYS A 19 25.14 20.60 -21.06
CA CYS A 19 25.30 21.18 -19.74
C CYS A 19 24.25 22.28 -19.48
N CYS A 20 23.61 22.21 -18.31
CA CYS A 20 22.88 23.33 -17.71
C CYS A 20 23.84 24.53 -17.49
N LYS A 21 23.39 25.75 -17.80
CA LYS A 21 24.19 26.99 -17.64
C LYS A 21 24.34 27.46 -16.17
N PHE A 22 23.85 26.68 -15.19
CA PHE A 22 23.80 27.07 -13.77
C PHE A 22 24.45 26.07 -12.81
N CYS A 23 25.22 25.09 -13.28
CA CYS A 23 26.01 24.26 -12.37
C CYS A 23 27.31 25.01 -12.00
N PRO A 24 27.54 25.36 -10.72
CA PRO A 24 28.87 25.78 -10.29
C PRO A 24 29.84 24.65 -10.59
N LYS A 25 30.93 24.98 -11.30
CA LYS A 25 32.02 24.04 -11.54
C LYS A 25 32.84 23.93 -10.25
N GLU A 26 32.37 23.15 -9.30
CA GLU A 26 33.21 22.74 -8.18
C GLU A 26 34.10 21.59 -8.61
N SER A 27 35.35 21.93 -8.90
CA SER A 27 36.47 21.01 -8.96
C SER A 27 36.98 20.74 -7.55
N ALA A 28 36.34 19.82 -6.84
CA ALA A 28 36.93 19.18 -5.67
C ALA A 28 36.47 17.72 -5.66
N PRO A 29 37.37 16.74 -5.48
CA PRO A 29 36.95 15.38 -5.18
C PRO A 29 36.25 15.39 -3.82
N PHE A 30 34.98 15.02 -3.81
CA PHE A 30 34.21 14.81 -2.58
C PHE A 30 34.77 13.55 -1.90
N ASN A 31 35.66 13.73 -0.93
CA ASN A 31 36.08 12.69 -0.01
C ASN A 31 35.18 12.77 1.24
N PRO A 32 34.26 11.82 1.48
CA PRO A 32 33.33 11.87 2.61
C PRO A 32 34.00 11.64 3.99
N PHE A 33 35.33 11.55 4.04
CA PHE A 33 36.10 11.20 5.24
C PHE A 33 37.14 12.26 5.63
N ASP A 34 37.29 13.35 4.87
CA ASP A 34 38.18 14.44 5.24
C ASP A 34 37.44 15.47 6.10
N GLU A 35 37.13 15.09 7.34
CA GLU A 35 36.51 15.96 8.35
C GLU A 35 37.48 16.20 9.51
N TYR A 36 38.56 16.95 9.27
CA TYR A 36 39.29 17.65 10.32
C TYR A 36 39.83 18.97 9.76
N ASN A 37 39.02 20.02 9.79
CA ASN A 37 39.55 21.36 9.98
C ASN A 37 38.53 22.24 10.71
N GLU A 38 39.03 22.83 11.78
CA GLU A 38 38.38 23.65 12.79
C GLU A 38 37.62 24.84 12.17
N THR A 39 36.28 24.79 12.17
CA THR A 39 35.35 25.94 12.36
C THR A 39 33.91 25.45 12.21
N VAL A 40 33.42 24.69 13.19
CA VAL A 40 32.06 24.13 13.18
C VAL A 40 31.13 25.08 13.97
N PRO A 41 30.12 25.72 13.34
CA PRO A 41 29.01 26.33 14.09
C PRO A 41 28.23 25.21 14.82
N PRO A 42 27.55 25.49 15.95
CA PRO A 42 27.01 24.43 16.80
C PRO A 42 26.13 23.47 16.00
N PRO A 43 26.24 22.14 16.24
CA PRO A 43 25.45 21.18 15.50
C PRO A 43 23.98 21.52 15.68
N LEU A 44 23.28 21.76 14.57
CA LEU A 44 21.84 21.73 14.52
C LEU A 44 21.44 20.39 15.12
N SER A 45 20.92 20.43 16.35
CA SER A 45 20.43 19.26 17.08
C SER A 45 19.29 18.68 16.28
N THR A 46 19.59 17.78 15.35
CA THR A 46 18.57 16.99 14.68
C THR A 46 17.93 16.13 15.77
N PRO A 47 16.61 16.22 15.95
CA PRO A 47 15.93 15.32 16.88
C PRO A 47 16.31 13.87 16.53
N PRO A 48 16.44 12.97 17.52
CA PRO A 48 16.72 11.58 17.25
C PRO A 48 15.71 11.05 16.22
N LEU A 49 16.17 10.25 15.25
CA LEU A 49 15.33 9.68 14.19
C LEU A 49 14.05 8.98 14.72
N ASN A 50 14.05 8.59 15.99
CA ASN A 50 12.90 8.01 16.70
C ASN A 50 11.78 8.99 17.09
N SER A 51 12.02 10.31 17.14
CA SER A 51 10.98 11.28 17.56
C SER A 51 10.14 11.82 16.42
N VAL A 52 10.40 11.42 15.17
CA VAL A 52 9.56 11.74 14.00
C VAL A 52 8.53 10.62 13.72
N TYR A 53 8.67 9.47 14.36
CA TYR A 53 7.80 8.29 14.19
C TYR A 53 6.93 7.97 15.41
N LEU A 54 6.86 8.87 16.39
CA LEU A 54 5.91 8.69 17.49
C LEU A 54 4.54 9.24 17.09
N GLU A 55 3.68 8.29 16.73
CA GLU A 55 2.38 8.13 17.37
C GLU A 55 1.45 9.34 17.34
N ASP A 56 0.98 9.74 16.17
CA ASP A 56 -0.29 10.47 16.11
C ASP A 56 -1.00 10.17 14.77
N MET A 57 -1.97 9.25 14.87
CA MET A 57 -3.03 9.01 13.89
C MET A 57 -2.57 8.78 12.44
N GLN A 58 -1.96 7.62 12.17
CA GLN A 58 -2.00 7.12 10.80
C GLN A 58 -3.48 7.00 10.40
N PRO A 59 -3.90 7.61 9.28
CA PRO A 59 -5.28 7.48 8.84
C PRO A 59 -5.57 6.00 8.61
N PHE A 60 -6.74 5.55 9.07
CA PHE A 60 -7.19 4.18 8.85
C PHE A 60 -7.06 3.83 7.36
N SER A 61 -6.16 2.90 7.06
CA SER A 61 -5.73 2.64 5.69
C SER A 61 -6.61 1.63 4.98
N GLN A 62 -7.44 0.86 5.71
CA GLN A 62 -8.29 -0.21 5.18
C GLN A 62 -9.69 0.31 4.78
N ILE A 63 -9.73 1.45 4.09
CA ILE A 63 -10.96 2.17 3.73
C ILE A 63 -11.92 1.31 2.90
N TYR A 64 -11.39 0.53 1.96
CA TYR A 64 -12.19 -0.30 1.07
C TYR A 64 -13.02 -1.32 1.82
N ILE A 65 -12.41 -2.05 2.75
CA ILE A 65 -13.10 -3.11 3.50
C ILE A 65 -14.08 -2.51 4.50
N LEU A 66 -13.75 -1.37 5.12
CA LEU A 66 -14.69 -0.63 5.95
C LEU A 66 -15.93 -0.23 5.15
N ASN A 67 -15.74 0.39 3.98
CA ASN A 67 -16.85 0.79 3.11
C ASN A 67 -17.65 -0.41 2.63
N LEU A 68 -16.99 -1.52 2.30
CA LEU A 68 -17.64 -2.78 1.92
C LEU A 68 -18.55 -3.29 3.05
N PHE A 69 -18.08 -3.26 4.29
CA PHE A 69 -18.85 -3.73 5.44
C PHE A 69 -19.91 -2.75 5.89
N MET A 70 -19.74 -1.44 5.69
CA MET A 70 -20.76 -0.44 5.95
C MET A 70 -21.80 -0.31 4.83
N ALA A 71 -21.46 -0.68 3.60
CA ALA A 71 -22.36 -0.58 2.45
C ALA A 71 -23.70 -1.28 2.75
N PRO A 72 -24.87 -0.69 2.46
CA PRO A 72 -26.16 -1.33 2.69
C PRO A 72 -26.31 -2.61 1.85
N ASP A 73 -25.89 -2.54 0.58
CA ASP A 73 -25.84 -3.64 -0.36
C ASP A 73 -24.37 -3.97 -0.71
N MET A 74 -23.82 -4.98 -0.02
CA MET A 74 -22.45 -5.44 -0.21
C MET A 74 -22.25 -6.05 -1.61
N LYS A 75 -23.28 -6.73 -2.15
CA LYS A 75 -23.22 -7.38 -3.45
C LYS A 75 -23.09 -6.35 -4.56
N ARG A 76 -23.88 -5.28 -4.49
CA ARG A 76 -23.79 -4.16 -5.42
C ARG A 76 -22.44 -3.45 -5.31
N TYR A 77 -21.97 -3.20 -4.10
CA TYR A 77 -20.67 -2.57 -3.86
C TYR A 77 -19.52 -3.34 -4.52
N LEU A 78 -19.45 -4.67 -4.34
CA LEU A 78 -18.40 -5.51 -4.95
C LEU A 78 -18.42 -5.48 -6.50
N LYS A 79 -19.60 -5.35 -7.11
CA LYS A 79 -19.75 -5.32 -8.57
C LYS A 79 -19.38 -3.96 -9.16
N GLU A 80 -19.89 -2.89 -8.55
CA GLU A 80 -19.84 -1.54 -9.14
C GLU A 80 -18.58 -0.77 -8.75
N MET A 81 -18.04 -1.00 -7.55
CA MET A 81 -16.88 -0.23 -7.07
C MET A 81 -15.57 -0.81 -7.60
N PRO A 82 -14.62 0.02 -8.07
CA PRO A 82 -13.28 -0.45 -8.41
C PRO A 82 -12.58 -1.02 -7.18
N LEU A 83 -11.69 -2.00 -7.37
CA LEU A 83 -10.79 -2.43 -6.31
C LEU A 83 -9.85 -1.27 -5.98
N SER A 84 -9.62 -1.04 -4.70
CA SER A 84 -8.66 -0.07 -4.21
C SER A 84 -7.37 -0.78 -3.79
N ASP A 85 -6.24 -0.07 -3.84
CA ASP A 85 -4.91 -0.65 -3.59
C ASP A 85 -4.70 -1.07 -2.13
N ASP A 86 -5.49 -0.51 -1.21
CA ASP A 86 -5.52 -0.89 0.21
C ASP A 86 -5.99 -2.34 0.45
N ILE A 87 -6.67 -2.97 -0.51
CA ILE A 87 -7.03 -4.39 -0.44
C ILE A 87 -5.79 -5.28 -0.37
N TYR A 88 -4.69 -4.87 -1.03
CA TYR A 88 -3.44 -5.63 -1.03
C TYR A 88 -2.65 -5.47 0.28
N GLN A 89 -3.12 -4.63 1.20
CA GLN A 89 -2.57 -4.47 2.55
C GLN A 89 -3.29 -5.35 3.58
N LEU A 90 -4.40 -5.99 3.19
CA LEU A 90 -5.15 -6.89 4.06
C LEU A 90 -4.44 -8.25 4.20
N PRO A 91 -4.76 -9.03 5.25
CA PRO A 91 -4.28 -10.39 5.37
C PRO A 91 -4.66 -11.21 4.15
N VAL A 92 -3.77 -12.13 3.75
CA VAL A 92 -3.87 -12.89 2.49
C VAL A 92 -5.21 -13.62 2.38
N HIS A 93 -5.71 -14.17 3.50
CA HIS A 93 -6.99 -14.88 3.55
C HIS A 93 -8.17 -13.96 3.21
N LEU A 94 -8.18 -12.75 3.75
CA LEU A 94 -9.23 -11.76 3.54
C LEU A 94 -9.16 -11.15 2.13
N GLN A 95 -7.95 -10.84 1.68
CA GLN A 95 -7.69 -10.40 0.31
C GLN A 95 -8.22 -11.42 -0.69
N LYS A 96 -7.84 -12.69 -0.54
CA LYS A 96 -8.29 -13.79 -1.40
C LYS A 96 -9.81 -13.93 -1.37
N LEU A 97 -10.41 -13.88 -0.18
CA LEU A 97 -11.86 -14.00 -0.03
C LEU A 97 -12.63 -12.89 -0.77
N ILE A 98 -12.18 -11.63 -0.65
CA ILE A 98 -12.80 -10.49 -1.34
C ILE A 98 -12.70 -10.65 -2.85
N LEU A 99 -11.52 -11.03 -3.36
CA LEU A 99 -11.30 -11.23 -4.78
C LEU A 99 -12.12 -12.41 -5.33
N GLU A 100 -12.17 -13.54 -4.60
CA GLU A 100 -13.00 -14.69 -4.94
C GLU A 100 -14.49 -14.32 -4.97
N ALA A 101 -14.98 -13.64 -3.94
CA ALA A 101 -16.38 -13.21 -3.86
C ALA A 101 -16.75 -12.25 -5.01
N ARG A 102 -15.85 -11.33 -5.38
CA ARG A 102 -16.06 -10.44 -6.52
C ARG A 102 -16.11 -11.21 -7.83
N MET A 103 -15.16 -12.13 -8.06
CA MET A 103 -15.15 -12.96 -9.26
C MET A 103 -16.41 -13.84 -9.36
N GLU A 104 -16.83 -14.44 -8.24
CA GLU A 104 -18.06 -15.21 -8.12
C GLU A 104 -19.27 -14.41 -8.60
N LEU A 105 -19.38 -13.16 -8.17
CA LEU A 105 -20.47 -12.25 -8.53
C LEU A 105 -20.45 -11.79 -10.00
N ILE A 106 -19.28 -11.66 -10.60
CA ILE A 106 -19.11 -11.21 -12.00
C ILE A 106 -19.30 -12.39 -12.97
N MET A 107 -18.69 -13.53 -12.66
CA MET A 107 -18.70 -14.72 -13.51
C MET A 107 -19.89 -15.64 -13.24
N SER A 108 -20.71 -15.34 -12.22
CA SER A 108 -21.83 -16.18 -11.77
C SER A 108 -21.41 -17.62 -11.49
N ASN A 109 -20.21 -17.79 -10.92
CA ASN A 109 -19.77 -19.07 -10.39
C ASN A 109 -20.39 -19.26 -8.99
N GLU A 110 -20.49 -20.48 -8.48
CA GLU A 110 -21.03 -20.74 -7.14
C GLU A 110 -19.95 -21.43 -6.29
N ASN A 111 -19.06 -20.62 -5.73
CA ASN A 111 -17.96 -21.09 -4.88
C ASN A 111 -18.21 -20.77 -3.38
N GLY A 112 -19.30 -20.07 -3.06
CA GLY A 112 -19.66 -19.70 -1.69
C GLY A 112 -18.71 -18.70 -1.05
N ALA A 113 -17.86 -18.03 -1.82
CA ALA A 113 -16.93 -17.01 -1.33
C ALA A 113 -17.71 -15.76 -0.90
N TYR A 114 -18.72 -15.34 -1.67
CA TYR A 114 -19.62 -14.25 -1.26
C TYR A 114 -20.31 -14.56 0.07
N THR A 115 -20.84 -15.78 0.24
CA THR A 115 -21.50 -16.18 1.49
C THR A 115 -20.54 -16.19 2.68
N ARG A 116 -19.30 -16.65 2.49
CA ARG A 116 -18.25 -16.58 3.52
C ARG A 116 -17.91 -15.13 3.89
N LEU A 117 -17.77 -14.25 2.90
CA LEU A 117 -17.52 -12.82 3.13
C LEU A 117 -18.70 -12.14 3.84
N GLU A 118 -19.93 -12.53 3.51
CA GLU A 118 -21.14 -12.02 4.17
C GLU A 118 -21.20 -12.43 5.65
N LYS A 119 -20.74 -13.64 5.99
CA LYS A 119 -20.59 -14.06 7.40
C LYS A 119 -19.61 -13.17 8.16
N VAL A 120 -18.47 -12.85 7.57
CA VAL A 120 -17.48 -11.93 8.17
C VAL A 120 -18.11 -10.55 8.40
N ARG A 121 -18.78 -9.98 7.39
CA ARG A 121 -19.49 -8.70 7.54
C ARG A 121 -20.54 -8.74 8.65
N ASN A 122 -21.32 -9.82 8.73
CA ASN A 122 -22.37 -9.96 9.74
C ASN A 122 -21.80 -10.12 11.14
N TYR A 123 -20.67 -10.80 11.29
CA TYR A 123 -19.94 -10.88 12.55
C TYR A 123 -19.48 -9.50 13.01
N ILE A 124 -18.78 -8.75 12.15
CA ILE A 124 -18.30 -7.42 12.54
C ILE A 124 -19.48 -6.51 12.90
N ARG A 125 -20.55 -6.50 12.08
CA ARG A 125 -21.76 -5.71 12.35
C ARG A 125 -22.50 -6.10 13.63
N SER A 126 -22.46 -7.38 14.02
CA SER A 126 -23.12 -7.80 15.26
C SER A 126 -22.36 -7.34 16.50
N VAL A 127 -21.02 -7.23 16.41
CA VAL A 127 -20.17 -6.72 17.50
C VAL A 127 -20.18 -5.20 17.58
N SER A 128 -20.01 -4.51 16.44
CA SER A 128 -19.87 -3.05 16.38
C SER A 128 -21.19 -2.30 16.24
N GLY A 129 -22.27 -2.97 15.82
CA GLY A 129 -23.52 -2.32 15.45
C GLY A 129 -23.48 -1.74 14.03
N PRO A 130 -24.65 -1.53 13.39
CA PRO A 130 -24.71 -1.16 11.97
C PRO A 130 -24.36 0.30 11.66
N GLU A 131 -24.39 1.20 12.66
CA GLU A 131 -24.25 2.65 12.47
C GLU A 131 -23.02 3.25 13.18
N ASP A 132 -22.33 2.48 14.02
CA ASP A 132 -21.14 2.96 14.73
C ASP A 132 -19.87 2.72 13.90
N THR A 133 -19.50 3.74 13.11
CA THR A 133 -18.29 3.71 12.28
C THR A 133 -17.02 3.57 13.12
N ALA A 134 -16.98 4.14 14.33
CA ALA A 134 -15.79 4.07 15.18
C ALA A 134 -15.58 2.64 15.70
N ALA A 135 -16.65 2.01 16.19
CA ALA A 135 -16.62 0.60 16.58
C ALA A 135 -16.32 -0.31 15.39
N MET A 136 -16.86 -0.03 14.21
CA MET A 136 -16.58 -0.79 12.98
C MET A 136 -15.10 -0.71 12.60
N ILE A 137 -14.48 0.48 12.68
CA ILE A 137 -13.05 0.67 12.43
C ILE A 137 -12.21 -0.15 13.41
N GLU A 138 -12.56 -0.11 14.70
CA GLU A 138 -11.86 -0.90 15.72
C GLU A 138 -11.95 -2.41 15.44
N GLN A 139 -13.14 -2.91 15.12
CA GLN A 139 -13.36 -4.33 14.83
C GLN A 139 -12.68 -4.78 13.53
N VAL A 140 -12.70 -3.95 12.48
CA VAL A 140 -11.96 -4.25 11.25
C VAL A 140 -10.46 -4.26 11.50
N ASN A 141 -9.95 -3.33 12.32
CA ASN A 141 -8.54 -3.33 12.71
C ASN A 141 -8.19 -4.61 13.49
N GLN A 142 -8.99 -5.02 14.46
CA GLN A 142 -8.79 -6.25 15.22
C GLN A 142 -8.74 -7.47 14.28
N LEU A 143 -9.74 -7.61 13.41
CA LEU A 143 -9.80 -8.71 12.43
C LEU A 143 -8.60 -8.76 11.47
N VAL A 144 -8.08 -7.60 11.08
CA VAL A 144 -6.92 -7.49 10.17
C VAL A 144 -5.61 -7.89 10.87
N HIS A 145 -5.52 -7.77 12.19
CA HIS A 145 -4.31 -8.09 12.94
C HIS A 145 -4.38 -9.46 13.63
N ASP A 146 -5.57 -10.03 13.82
CA ASP A 146 -5.81 -11.36 14.40
C ASP A 146 -6.23 -12.38 13.33
N ASP A 147 -5.24 -13.04 12.72
CA ASP A 147 -5.45 -14.09 11.70
C ASP A 147 -6.18 -15.33 12.26
N ASP A 148 -6.05 -15.62 13.56
CA ASP A 148 -6.72 -16.75 14.21
C ASP A 148 -8.22 -16.48 14.34
N GLU A 149 -8.60 -15.26 14.75
CA GLU A 149 -10.00 -14.82 14.78
C GLU A 149 -10.64 -14.88 13.38
N LEU A 150 -9.94 -14.38 12.36
CA LEU A 150 -10.41 -14.45 10.99
C LEU A 150 -10.64 -15.90 10.53
N SER A 151 -9.72 -16.81 10.85
CA SER A 151 -9.83 -18.24 10.52
C SER A 151 -11.02 -18.89 11.21
N ASN A 152 -11.24 -18.56 12.49
CA ASN A 152 -12.40 -19.02 13.26
C ASN A 152 -13.73 -18.56 12.65
N VAL A 153 -13.83 -17.29 12.22
CA VAL A 153 -15.05 -16.75 11.58
C VAL A 153 -15.28 -17.39 10.21
N LEU A 154 -14.22 -17.69 9.48
CA LEU A 154 -14.28 -18.37 8.18
C LEU A 154 -14.54 -19.88 8.29
N GLY A 155 -14.38 -20.46 9.50
CA GLY A 155 -14.56 -21.89 9.77
C GLY A 155 -13.51 -22.75 9.06
N GLN A 156 -12.28 -22.25 8.95
CA GLN A 156 -11.14 -22.91 8.29
C GLN A 156 -10.13 -23.44 9.29
#